data_AF-A0A933MRS2-F1
#
_entry.id   AF-A0A933MRS2-F1
#
_cell.length_a   1.000
_cell.length_b   1.000
_cell.length_c   1.000
_cell.angle_alpha   90.00
_cell.angle_beta   90.00
_cell.angle_gamma   90.00
#
_symmetry.space_group_name_H-M   'P 1'
#
loop_
_entity.id
_entity.type
_entity.pdbx_description
1 polymer ?
#
loop_
_entity_poly.entity_id
_entity_poly.type
_entity_poly.pdbx_seq_one_letter_code
_entity_poly.pdbx_strand_id
1 'polypeptide(L)'
;MKKTRNLTILLSAVIMMVSLICGTALAKRPTPPPVCGGLTGTWHGEESGDMIWLAIHTSDSLDPTKGEMLMNWIWISPNLIGPDVSLTPGHGVWQLNSDGTSNYTWYAYAIGTDGSPLYTVRVSGVALFNPEDPDDCNTVFIYYEFAYFNSVVPVGELNTAIPDGSITGGAVETRVPMVVTPLPEQ
;
A
#
# COMPACT_ATOMS: atom_id res chain seq x y z
N MET A 1 30.67 -6.64 53.56
CA MET A 1 30.59 -6.33 52.11
C MET A 1 30.03 -7.45 51.22
N LYS A 2 30.17 -8.75 51.54
CA LYS A 2 29.61 -9.85 50.71
C LYS A 2 28.07 -9.94 50.69
N LYS A 3 27.39 -9.65 51.81
CA LYS A 3 25.93 -9.77 51.95
C LYS A 3 25.16 -8.75 51.09
N THR A 4 25.68 -7.53 50.98
CA THR A 4 25.07 -6.44 50.20
C THR A 4 25.15 -6.67 48.69
N ARG A 5 26.20 -7.36 48.22
CA ARG A 5 26.44 -7.70 46.81
C ARG A 5 25.48 -8.78 46.30
N ASN A 6 25.11 -9.75 47.14
CA ASN A 6 24.17 -10.79 46.77
C ASN A 6 22.72 -10.27 46.70
N LEU A 7 22.37 -9.27 47.52
CA LEU A 7 21.04 -8.65 47.51
C LEU A 7 20.81 -7.79 46.24
N THR A 8 21.85 -7.12 45.75
CA THR A 8 21.78 -6.31 44.51
C THR A 8 21.65 -7.17 43.26
N ILE A 9 22.29 -8.35 43.23
CA ILE A 9 22.20 -9.30 42.11
C ILE A 9 20.80 -9.96 42.07
N LEU A 10 20.22 -10.28 43.22
CA LEU A 10 18.86 -10.83 43.30
C LEU A 10 17.79 -9.80 42.86
N LEU A 11 17.95 -8.51 43.22
CA LEU A 11 17.01 -7.47 42.80
C LEU A 11 17.04 -7.21 41.28
N SER A 12 18.22 -7.28 40.66
CA SER A 12 18.38 -7.05 39.21
C SER A 12 17.88 -8.23 38.36
N ALA A 13 17.95 -9.46 38.87
CA ALA A 13 17.38 -10.64 38.21
C ALA A 13 15.83 -10.63 38.21
N VAL A 14 15.20 -10.13 39.27
CA VAL A 14 13.72 -10.02 39.34
C VAL A 14 13.20 -8.91 38.41
N ILE A 15 13.93 -7.80 38.26
CA ILE A 15 13.55 -6.71 37.33
C ILE A 15 13.69 -7.16 35.85
N MET A 16 14.67 -8.01 35.52
CA MET A 16 14.78 -8.60 34.17
C MET A 16 13.70 -9.65 33.86
N MET A 17 13.20 -10.39 34.87
CA MET A 17 12.10 -11.34 34.63
C MET A 17 10.73 -10.65 34.49
N VAL A 18 10.48 -9.52 35.15
CA VAL A 18 9.22 -8.77 34.97
C VAL A 18 9.17 -8.05 33.62
N SER A 19 10.31 -7.64 33.07
CA SER A 19 10.39 -7.03 31.74
C SER A 19 10.22 -8.04 30.59
N LEU A 20 10.41 -9.35 30.83
CA LEU A 20 10.06 -10.40 29.88
C LEU A 20 8.56 -10.72 29.82
N ILE A 21 7.74 -10.24 30.77
CA ILE A 21 6.30 -10.53 30.84
C ILE A 21 5.45 -9.36 30.28
N CYS A 22 5.99 -8.15 30.17
CA CYS A 22 5.32 -7.01 29.53
C CYS A 22 5.68 -6.82 28.04
N GLY A 23 6.55 -7.66 27.49
CA GLY A 23 6.93 -7.65 26.08
C GLY A 23 6.14 -8.60 25.20
N THR A 24 4.95 -9.05 25.63
CA THR A 24 4.02 -9.68 24.70
C THR A 24 3.66 -8.62 23.67
N ALA A 25 4.32 -8.72 22.52
CA ALA A 25 3.72 -8.44 21.24
C ALA A 25 2.22 -8.62 21.41
N LEU A 26 1.47 -7.52 21.25
CA LEU A 26 0.07 -7.60 20.95
C LEU A 26 0.03 -8.36 19.63
N ALA A 27 0.14 -9.69 19.69
CA ALA A 27 0.03 -10.56 18.54
C ALA A 27 -1.37 -10.27 18.05
N LYS A 28 -1.44 -9.49 16.96
CA LYS A 28 -2.66 -9.14 16.25
C LYS A 28 -3.44 -10.44 16.19
N ARG A 29 -4.58 -10.50 16.88
CA ARG A 29 -5.42 -11.71 16.91
C ARG A 29 -5.54 -12.16 15.46
N PRO A 30 -5.37 -13.46 15.15
CA PRO A 30 -5.60 -13.95 13.80
C PRO A 30 -7.01 -13.50 13.42
N THR A 31 -7.10 -12.53 12.53
CA THR A 31 -8.39 -12.15 11.98
C THR A 31 -8.86 -13.35 11.16
N PRO A 32 -10.18 -13.60 11.12
CA PRO A 32 -10.72 -14.56 10.17
C PRO A 32 -10.14 -14.29 8.78
N PRO A 33 -9.93 -15.32 7.94
CA PRO A 33 -9.52 -15.10 6.57
C PRO A 33 -10.46 -14.06 5.93
N PRO A 34 -9.91 -13.05 5.23
CA PRO A 34 -10.72 -11.96 4.70
C PRO A 34 -11.80 -12.53 3.78
N VAL A 35 -13.04 -12.05 3.97
CA VAL A 35 -14.21 -12.43 3.15
C VAL A 35 -13.93 -12.13 1.67
N CYS A 36 -13.19 -11.07 1.40
CA CYS A 36 -12.76 -10.66 0.08
C CYS A 36 -11.41 -11.28 -0.28
N GLY A 37 -11.35 -12.02 -1.39
CA GLY A 37 -10.18 -12.76 -1.88
C GLY A 37 -9.00 -11.93 -2.39
N GLY A 38 -8.78 -10.72 -1.85
CA GLY A 38 -7.71 -9.80 -2.24
C GLY A 38 -8.12 -8.76 -3.28
N LEU A 39 -7.12 -8.07 -3.83
CA LEU A 39 -7.31 -6.89 -4.67
C LEU A 39 -7.59 -7.19 -6.15
N THR A 40 -7.53 -8.45 -6.60
CA THR A 40 -7.69 -8.81 -8.02
C THR A 40 -8.95 -8.21 -8.63
N GLY A 41 -8.80 -7.52 -9.78
CA GLY A 41 -9.89 -6.88 -10.50
C GLY A 41 -9.51 -5.54 -11.14
N THR A 42 -10.51 -4.84 -11.68
CA THR A 42 -10.39 -3.48 -12.20
C THR A 42 -11.08 -2.52 -11.26
N TRP A 43 -10.41 -1.41 -10.97
CA TRP A 43 -10.79 -0.44 -9.94
C TRP A 43 -10.75 0.97 -10.49
N HIS A 44 -11.69 1.79 -10.04
CA HIS A 44 -11.67 3.23 -10.20
C HIS A 44 -11.28 3.84 -8.86
N GLY A 45 -10.22 4.64 -8.84
CA GLY A 45 -9.73 5.28 -7.62
C GLY A 45 -9.85 6.80 -7.67
N GLU A 46 -10.22 7.37 -6.54
CA GLU A 46 -10.32 8.81 -6.33
C GLU A 46 -9.73 9.19 -4.98
N GLU A 47 -8.80 10.14 -5.01
CA GLU A 47 -8.33 10.88 -3.86
C GLU A 47 -9.05 12.25 -3.86
N SER A 48 -9.25 12.84 -2.69
CA SER A 48 -9.99 14.09 -2.48
C SER A 48 -9.31 15.34 -3.08
N GLY A 49 -9.09 15.35 -4.39
CA GLY A 49 -8.81 16.54 -5.17
C GLY A 49 -7.54 16.53 -6.00
N ASP A 50 -6.58 15.63 -5.77
CA ASP A 50 -5.29 15.64 -6.48
C ASP A 50 -5.06 14.46 -7.43
N MET A 51 -5.81 13.36 -7.30
CA MET A 51 -5.59 12.17 -8.12
C MET A 51 -6.89 11.41 -8.45
N ILE A 52 -7.04 11.01 -9.72
CA ILE A 52 -8.08 10.09 -10.18
C ILE A 52 -7.43 9.06 -11.11
N TRP A 53 -7.72 7.78 -10.92
CA TRP A 53 -7.06 6.71 -11.68
C TRP A 53 -7.96 5.49 -11.94
N LEU A 54 -7.45 4.63 -12.81
CA LEU A 54 -7.94 3.28 -13.06
C LEU A 54 -6.82 2.30 -12.72
N ALA A 55 -7.08 1.37 -11.81
CA ALA A 55 -6.14 0.32 -11.46
C ALA A 55 -6.59 -1.05 -11.98
N ILE A 56 -5.62 -1.87 -12.39
CA ILE A 56 -5.80 -3.28 -12.72
C ILE A 56 -4.88 -4.06 -11.80
N HIS A 57 -5.47 -4.93 -11.00
CA HIS A 57 -4.78 -5.81 -10.07
C HIS A 57 -4.92 -7.25 -10.56
N THR A 58 -3.80 -7.93 -10.75
CA THR A 58 -3.76 -9.36 -11.06
C THR A 58 -3.32 -10.14 -9.83
N SER A 59 -3.56 -11.43 -9.82
CA SER A 59 -3.01 -12.35 -8.81
C SER A 59 -2.09 -13.36 -9.46
N ASP A 60 -1.02 -13.74 -8.76
CA ASP A 60 -0.15 -14.84 -9.16
C ASP A 60 -0.93 -16.17 -9.14
N SER A 61 -0.79 -16.95 -10.20
CA SER A 61 -1.39 -18.28 -10.32
C SER A 61 -0.94 -19.27 -9.24
N LEU A 62 0.28 -19.11 -8.71
CA LEU A 62 0.86 -19.97 -7.68
C LEU A 62 0.54 -19.49 -6.26
N ASP A 63 0.25 -18.21 -6.12
CA ASP A 63 -0.02 -17.57 -4.83
C ASP A 63 -1.01 -16.42 -5.02
N PRO A 64 -2.32 -16.66 -4.91
CA PRO A 64 -3.33 -15.65 -5.17
C PRO A 64 -3.34 -14.53 -4.12
N THR A 65 -2.53 -14.63 -3.06
CA THR A 65 -2.39 -13.59 -2.05
C THR A 65 -1.47 -12.46 -2.49
N LYS A 66 -0.85 -12.55 -3.67
CA LYS A 66 -0.01 -11.48 -4.22
C LYS A 66 -0.20 -11.34 -5.72
N GLY A 67 0.21 -10.21 -6.25
CA GLY A 67 0.27 -10.04 -7.70
C GLY A 67 0.72 -8.66 -8.13
N GLU A 68 0.45 -8.35 -9.38
CA GLU A 68 0.89 -7.12 -10.02
C GLU A 68 -0.21 -6.06 -9.97
N MET A 69 0.19 -4.81 -10.00
CA MET A 69 -0.71 -3.68 -10.19
C MET A 69 -0.25 -2.80 -11.33
N LEU A 70 -1.21 -2.39 -12.16
CA LEU A 70 -1.05 -1.37 -13.18
C LEU A 70 -2.02 -0.23 -12.89
N MET A 71 -1.54 1.00 -12.85
CA MET A 71 -2.34 2.17 -12.55
C MET A 71 -2.27 3.18 -13.69
N ASN A 72 -3.40 3.54 -14.26
CA ASN A 72 -3.52 4.53 -15.32
C ASN A 72 -4.17 5.80 -14.77
N TRP A 73 -3.54 6.94 -15.00
CA TRP A 73 -4.06 8.22 -14.56
C TRP A 73 -5.23 8.67 -15.44
N ILE A 74 -6.38 8.93 -14.83
CA ILE A 74 -7.43 9.74 -15.47
C ILE A 74 -7.04 11.21 -15.35
N TRP A 75 -6.59 11.62 -14.16
CA TRP A 75 -6.13 12.96 -13.89
C TRP A 75 -5.18 12.97 -12.68
N ILE A 76 -4.20 13.86 -12.71
CA ILE A 76 -3.31 14.13 -11.58
C ILE A 76 -3.02 15.63 -11.52
N SER A 77 -3.04 16.17 -10.32
CA SER A 77 -2.85 17.59 -10.05
C SER A 77 -1.44 18.05 -10.40
N PRO A 78 -1.28 19.12 -11.21
CA PRO A 78 0.02 19.74 -11.44
C PRO A 78 0.64 20.32 -10.16
N ASN A 79 -0.12 20.54 -9.09
CA ASN A 79 0.44 20.94 -7.81
C ASN A 79 1.18 19.79 -7.12
N LEU A 80 0.80 18.54 -7.43
CA LEU A 80 1.41 17.34 -6.86
C LEU A 80 2.70 16.95 -7.61
N ILE A 81 2.67 17.00 -8.95
CA ILE A 81 3.79 16.55 -9.80
C ILE A 81 4.57 17.69 -10.48
N GLY A 82 4.16 18.93 -10.27
CA GLY A 82 4.73 20.08 -10.95
C GLY A 82 4.09 20.38 -12.31
N PRO A 83 4.26 21.61 -12.80
CA PRO A 83 3.74 22.03 -14.10
C PRO A 83 4.48 21.33 -15.25
N ASP A 84 3.78 21.10 -16.37
CA ASP A 84 4.35 20.53 -17.59
C ASP A 84 5.03 19.15 -17.39
N VAL A 85 4.58 18.42 -16.37
CA VAL A 85 4.98 17.04 -16.08
C VAL A 85 3.80 16.12 -16.30
N SER A 86 4.08 14.95 -16.88
CA SER A 86 3.14 13.82 -16.92
C SER A 86 3.75 12.63 -16.21
N LEU A 87 2.93 11.72 -15.70
CA LEU A 87 3.41 10.44 -15.19
C LEU A 87 3.15 9.35 -16.22
N THR A 88 4.12 8.46 -16.39
CA THR A 88 3.86 7.12 -16.93
C THR A 88 2.80 6.39 -16.08
N PRO A 89 2.14 5.34 -16.63
CA PRO A 89 1.36 4.44 -15.79
C PRO A 89 2.18 3.95 -14.59
N GLY A 90 1.52 3.83 -13.44
CA GLY A 90 2.11 3.23 -12.26
C GLY A 90 2.25 1.72 -12.45
N HIS A 91 3.42 1.16 -12.22
CA HIS A 91 3.66 -0.28 -12.22
C HIS A 91 4.08 -0.73 -10.84
N GLY A 92 3.51 -1.83 -10.34
CA GLY A 92 3.79 -2.25 -8.98
C GLY A 92 3.35 -3.66 -8.65
N VAL A 93 3.32 -3.91 -7.36
CA VAL A 93 2.95 -5.19 -6.75
C VAL A 93 2.10 -4.96 -5.52
N TRP A 94 1.27 -5.96 -5.19
CA TRP A 94 0.49 -6.00 -3.97
C TRP A 94 0.56 -7.38 -3.31
N GLN A 95 0.29 -7.42 -2.00
CA GLN A 95 0.23 -8.62 -1.19
C GLN A 95 -0.84 -8.50 -0.12
N LEU A 96 -1.78 -9.44 -0.08
CA LEU A 96 -2.73 -9.68 0.99
C LEU A 96 -2.03 -10.32 2.20
N ASN A 97 -2.14 -9.65 3.33
CA ASN A 97 -1.63 -10.10 4.60
C ASN A 97 -2.64 -11.01 5.31
N SER A 98 -2.15 -11.80 6.27
CA SER A 98 -3.00 -12.65 7.11
C SER A 98 -4.00 -11.87 7.96
N ASP A 99 -3.78 -10.56 8.13
CA ASP A 99 -4.66 -9.69 8.88
C ASP A 99 -5.84 -9.13 8.06
N GLY A 100 -5.90 -9.44 6.75
CA GLY A 100 -6.93 -8.97 5.81
C GLY A 100 -6.59 -7.65 5.10
N THR A 101 -5.51 -6.97 5.50
CA THR A 101 -5.01 -5.79 4.78
C THR A 101 -4.16 -6.21 3.59
N SER A 102 -4.05 -5.38 2.57
CA SER A 102 -3.12 -5.58 1.46
C SER A 102 -2.04 -4.50 1.49
N ASN A 103 -0.76 -4.90 1.53
CA ASN A 103 0.34 -3.98 1.26
C ASN A 103 0.49 -3.82 -0.24
N TYR A 104 0.87 -2.64 -0.70
CA TYR A 104 1.20 -2.42 -2.10
C TYR A 104 2.32 -1.40 -2.26
N THR A 105 3.01 -1.50 -3.40
CA THR A 105 3.98 -0.50 -3.86
C THR A 105 3.90 -0.43 -5.37
N TRP A 106 3.83 0.77 -5.91
CA TRP A 106 4.02 1.04 -7.34
C TRP A 106 4.99 2.21 -7.54
N TYR A 107 5.51 2.31 -8.76
CA TYR A 107 6.36 3.42 -9.18
C TYR A 107 5.91 3.93 -10.55
N ALA A 108 6.24 5.19 -10.82
CA ALA A 108 6.05 5.81 -12.12
C ALA A 108 7.23 6.75 -12.40
N TYR A 109 7.59 6.90 -13.67
CA TYR A 109 8.46 7.97 -14.12
C TYR A 109 7.66 9.21 -14.43
N ALA A 110 8.19 10.35 -13.98
CA ALA A 110 7.77 11.67 -14.42
C ALA A 110 8.47 12.02 -15.73
N ILE A 111 7.67 12.43 -16.71
CA ILE A 111 8.09 12.70 -18.08
C ILE A 111 7.84 14.17 -18.38
N GLY A 112 8.88 14.85 -18.82
CA GLY A 112 8.80 16.23 -19.29
C GLY A 112 8.11 16.35 -20.64
N THR A 113 7.75 17.57 -21.03
CA THR A 113 7.12 17.85 -22.33
C THR A 113 7.98 17.47 -23.54
N ASP A 114 9.30 17.36 -23.36
CA ASP A 114 10.25 16.88 -24.37
C ASP A 114 10.36 15.34 -24.43
N GLY A 115 9.61 14.62 -23.60
CA GLY A 115 9.62 13.17 -23.51
C GLY A 115 10.76 12.59 -22.66
N SER A 116 11.59 13.43 -22.04
CA SER A 116 12.67 12.95 -21.17
C SER A 116 12.16 12.53 -19.79
N PRO A 117 12.73 11.47 -19.19
CA PRO A 117 12.44 11.15 -17.79
C PRO A 117 13.14 12.17 -16.88
N LEU A 118 12.35 12.83 -16.04
CA LEU A 118 12.82 13.86 -15.12
C LEU A 118 13.15 13.26 -13.76
N TYR A 119 12.20 12.50 -13.22
CA TYR A 119 12.30 11.93 -11.89
C TYR A 119 11.46 10.66 -11.72
N THR A 120 11.65 9.95 -10.61
CA THR A 120 10.83 8.81 -10.22
C THR A 120 9.87 9.19 -9.08
N VAL A 121 8.68 8.63 -9.12
CA VAL A 121 7.72 8.59 -8.01
C VAL A 121 7.62 7.15 -7.54
N ARG A 122 7.58 6.95 -6.22
CA ARG A 122 7.22 5.69 -5.58
C ARG A 122 6.02 5.95 -4.67
N VAL A 123 5.01 5.11 -4.80
CA VAL A 123 3.87 5.13 -3.87
C VAL A 123 3.77 3.78 -3.21
N SER A 124 3.66 3.79 -1.89
CA SER A 124 3.53 2.59 -1.09
C SER A 124 2.51 2.81 0.02
N GLY A 125 1.86 1.73 0.44
CA GLY A 125 0.90 1.86 1.52
C GLY A 125 0.11 0.60 1.78
N VAL A 126 -1.07 0.80 2.37
CA VAL A 126 -1.98 -0.27 2.76
C VAL A 126 -3.37 -0.02 2.18
N ALA A 127 -3.99 -1.09 1.73
CA ALA A 127 -5.35 -1.14 1.23
C ALA A 127 -6.17 -2.04 2.15
N LEU A 128 -7.38 -1.61 2.49
CA LEU A 128 -8.31 -2.38 3.32
C LEU A 128 -9.70 -2.31 2.72
N PHE A 129 -10.37 -3.45 2.68
CA PHE A 129 -11.80 -3.50 2.43
C PHE A 129 -12.56 -2.79 3.55
N ASN A 130 -13.77 -2.31 3.22
CA ASN A 130 -14.59 -1.55 4.15
C ASN A 130 -14.72 -2.27 5.50
N PRO A 131 -14.12 -1.74 6.59
CA PRO A 131 -14.17 -2.42 7.88
C PRO A 131 -15.55 -2.32 8.55
N GLU A 132 -16.39 -1.39 8.10
CA GLU A 132 -17.76 -1.21 8.60
C GLU A 132 -18.75 -2.16 7.90
N ASP A 133 -18.43 -2.59 6.68
CA ASP A 133 -19.19 -3.57 5.90
C ASP A 133 -18.28 -4.68 5.37
N PRO A 134 -18.02 -5.74 6.17
CA PRO A 134 -17.06 -6.79 5.82
C PRO A 134 -17.51 -7.65 4.63
N ASP A 135 -18.76 -7.53 4.18
CA ASP A 135 -19.27 -8.21 2.99
C ASP A 135 -19.11 -7.35 1.71
N ASP A 136 -18.74 -6.07 1.84
CA ASP A 136 -18.44 -5.20 0.71
C ASP A 136 -17.05 -5.45 0.13
N CYS A 137 -17.00 -6.32 -0.87
CA CYS A 137 -15.80 -6.60 -1.66
C CYS A 137 -15.60 -5.70 -2.88
N ASN A 138 -16.34 -4.59 -2.94
CA ASN A 138 -16.31 -3.62 -4.05
C ASN A 138 -15.78 -2.24 -3.64
N THR A 139 -15.57 -1.98 -2.35
CA THR A 139 -14.98 -0.74 -1.86
C THR A 139 -13.69 -1.02 -1.08
N VAL A 140 -12.62 -0.33 -1.45
CA VAL A 140 -11.32 -0.41 -0.80
C VAL A 140 -10.88 0.98 -0.38
N PHE A 141 -10.49 1.13 0.88
CA PHE A 141 -9.82 2.33 1.37
C PHE A 141 -8.32 2.16 1.21
N ILE A 142 -7.69 3.16 0.60
CA ILE A 142 -6.26 3.21 0.32
C ILE A 142 -5.64 4.24 1.24
N TYR A 143 -4.62 3.86 1.99
CA TYR A 143 -3.70 4.79 2.65
C TYR A 143 -2.36 4.70 1.96
N TYR A 144 -1.75 5.85 1.66
CA TYR A 144 -0.54 5.89 0.85
C TYR A 144 0.48 6.88 1.38
N GLU A 145 1.75 6.59 1.11
CA GLU A 145 2.85 7.55 1.06
C GLU A 145 3.24 7.73 -0.40
N PHE A 146 3.11 8.95 -0.92
CA PHE A 146 3.56 9.35 -2.24
C PHE A 146 4.91 10.04 -2.10
N ALA A 147 5.96 9.35 -2.51
CA ALA A 147 7.34 9.78 -2.39
C ALA A 147 7.93 10.16 -3.75
N TYR A 148 8.62 11.29 -3.84
CA TYR A 148 9.31 11.74 -5.04
C TYR A 148 10.82 11.79 -4.83
N PHE A 149 11.56 11.52 -5.91
CA PHE A 149 13.01 11.57 -5.94
C PHE A 149 13.39 12.59 -6.99
N ASN A 150 14.19 13.64 -6.72
CA ASN A 150 14.55 14.69 -7.68
C ASN A 150 15.49 14.21 -8.81
N SER A 151 15.57 12.90 -9.01
CA SER A 151 16.32 12.24 -10.07
C SER A 151 15.61 10.94 -10.46
N VAL A 152 15.99 10.40 -11.61
CA VAL A 152 15.49 9.09 -12.07
C VAL A 152 16.19 8.00 -11.26
N VAL A 153 15.43 7.37 -10.37
CA VAL A 153 15.88 6.20 -9.59
C VAL A 153 15.49 4.92 -10.32
N PRO A 154 16.44 4.00 -10.59
CA PRO A 154 16.13 2.69 -11.14
C PRO A 154 15.24 1.86 -10.22
N VAL A 155 14.34 1.07 -10.79
CA VAL A 155 13.36 0.26 -10.04
C VAL A 155 14.01 -0.65 -8.99
N GLY A 156 15.15 -1.25 -9.33
CA GLY A 156 15.90 -2.13 -8.43
C GLY A 156 16.49 -1.46 -7.19
N GLU A 157 16.50 -0.13 -7.15
CA GLU A 157 17.10 0.67 -6.06
C GLU A 157 16.04 1.42 -5.24
N LEU A 158 14.76 1.40 -5.64
CA LEU A 158 13.67 2.15 -5.01
C LEU A 158 13.41 1.79 -3.54
N ASN A 159 13.80 0.60 -3.11
CA ASN A 159 13.68 0.16 -1.72
C ASN A 159 14.75 0.76 -0.80
N THR A 160 15.89 1.19 -1.36
CA THR A 160 17.01 1.76 -0.60
C THR A 160 17.22 3.25 -0.84
N ALA A 161 16.66 3.78 -1.94
CA ALA A 161 16.73 5.19 -2.24
C ALA A 161 15.98 6.02 -1.17
N ILE A 162 16.57 7.16 -0.82
CA ILE A 162 15.99 8.12 0.12
C ILE A 162 15.20 9.14 -0.70
N PRO A 163 13.88 9.30 -0.45
CA PRO A 163 13.09 10.29 -1.17
C PRO A 163 13.48 11.72 -0.75
N ASP A 164 13.40 12.64 -1.70
CA ASP A 164 13.61 14.07 -1.44
C ASP A 164 12.43 14.68 -0.67
N GLY A 165 11.25 14.12 -0.86
CA GLY A 165 10.08 14.42 -0.05
C GLY A 165 8.96 13.42 -0.27
N SER A 166 7.95 13.52 0.58
CA SER A 166 6.78 12.65 0.55
C SER A 166 5.55 13.36 1.07
N ILE A 167 4.38 12.95 0.57
CA ILE A 167 3.09 13.27 1.17
C ILE A 167 2.38 11.98 1.56
N THR A 168 1.57 12.02 2.60
CA THR A 168 0.70 10.90 2.98
C THR A 168 -0.75 11.28 2.79
N GLY A 169 -1.57 10.35 2.32
CA GLY A 169 -2.98 10.61 2.09
C GLY A 169 -3.83 9.36 2.17
N GLY A 170 -5.13 9.57 1.96
CA GLY A 170 -6.14 8.53 1.90
C GLY A 170 -6.98 8.68 0.64
N ALA A 171 -7.41 7.57 0.08
CA ALA A 171 -8.25 7.53 -1.10
C ALA A 171 -9.21 6.35 -1.05
N VAL A 172 -10.15 6.31 -2.00
CA VAL A 172 -11.09 5.20 -2.14
C VAL A 172 -11.00 4.63 -3.53
N GLU A 173 -10.96 3.31 -3.62
CA GLU A 173 -11.16 2.57 -4.85
C GLU A 173 -12.52 1.86 -4.83
N THR A 174 -13.24 1.96 -5.94
CA THR A 174 -14.48 1.24 -6.19
C THR A 174 -14.29 0.28 -7.37
N ARG A 175 -14.74 -0.96 -7.22
CA ARG A 175 -14.63 -1.99 -8.24
C ARG A 175 -15.47 -1.61 -9.45
N VAL A 176 -14.88 -1.70 -10.65
CA VAL A 176 -15.61 -1.53 -11.89
C VAL A 176 -16.49 -2.77 -12.13
N PRO A 177 -17.83 -2.62 -12.20
CA PRO A 177 -18.72 -3.75 -12.38
C PRO A 177 -18.71 -4.22 -13.83
N MET A 178 -18.90 -5.52 -14.04
CA MET A 178 -19.22 -6.06 -15.35
C MET A 178 -20.67 -5.71 -15.71
N VAL A 179 -20.88 -4.96 -16.78
CA VAL A 179 -22.22 -4.71 -17.33
C VAL A 179 -22.58 -5.86 -18.26
N VAL A 180 -23.56 -6.68 -17.87
CA VAL A 180 -24.05 -7.79 -18.69
C VAL A 180 -25.32 -7.33 -19.41
N THR A 181 -25.31 -7.35 -20.74
CA THR A 181 -26.55 -7.19 -21.52
C THR A 181 -27.39 -8.46 -21.40
N PRO A 182 -28.69 -8.38 -21.06
CA PRO A 182 -29.57 -9.54 -21.07
C PRO A 182 -29.51 -10.23 -22.43
N LEU A 183 -29.46 -11.56 -22.44
CA LEU A 183 -29.63 -12.32 -23.68
C LEU A 183 -31.05 -12.04 -24.22
N PRO A 184 -31.23 -11.89 -25.55
CA PRO A 184 -32.56 -11.78 -26.12
C PRO A 184 -33.41 -13.00 -25.74
N GLU A 185 -34.68 -12.77 -25.44
CA GLU A 185 -35.65 -13.85 -25.16
C GLU A 185 -35.66 -14.84 -26.35
N GLN A 186 -35.52 -16.13 -26.06
CA GLN A 186 -35.55 -17.21 -27.05
C GLN A 186 -36.98 -17.53 -27.50
#